data_AF-A0A382AC52-F1
#
_entry.id   AF-A0A382AC52-F1
#
_cell.length_a   1.000
_cell.length_b   1.000
_cell.length_c   1.000
_cell.angle_alpha   90.00
_cell.angle_beta   90.00
_cell.angle_gamma   90.00
#
_symmetry.space_group_name_H-M   'P 1'
#
loop_
_entity.id
_entity.type
_entity.pdbx_description
1 polymer ?
#
loop_
_entity_poly.entity_id
_entity_poly.type
_entity_poly.pdbx_seq_one_letter_code
_entity_poly.pdbx_strand_id
1 'polypeptide(L)'
;MADKKITALNASVGLTGDDLFHVVDDPSGSPTNKKITSTNVFNKIPTWLGLAQTAETVTTPGAIDVTSAITNLITDGTDAVTLADGAMGQIKIVAMVTGTNSPVAVITPDNLDGGSNISLNAVGDTAMLLWNDGAWQVIGGNGAVVA
;
A
#
# COMPACT_ATOMS: atom_id res chain seq x y z
N MET A 1 -29.83 2.78 29.08
CA MET A 1 -28.38 2.78 28.82
C MET A 1 -28.07 4.12 28.20
N ALA A 2 -27.16 4.93 28.77
CA ALA A 2 -26.90 6.26 28.22
C ALA A 2 -26.13 6.11 26.91
N ASP A 3 -26.68 6.62 25.81
CA ASP A 3 -25.94 6.75 24.56
C ASP A 3 -24.71 7.62 24.82
N LYS A 4 -23.53 7.03 24.62
CA LYS A 4 -22.30 7.79 24.64
C LYS A 4 -22.23 8.56 23.32
N LYS A 5 -22.03 9.88 23.40
CA LYS A 5 -21.68 10.69 22.23
C LYS A 5 -20.52 10.03 21.46
N ILE A 6 -20.54 10.07 20.13
CA ILE A 6 -19.52 9.43 19.26
C ILE A 6 -18.08 9.78 19.70
N THR A 7 -17.86 11.04 20.10
CA THR A 7 -16.56 11.54 20.55
C THR A 7 -16.06 10.96 21.89
N ALA A 8 -16.92 10.24 22.63
CA ALA A 8 -16.57 9.57 23.87
C ALA A 8 -16.46 8.04 23.71
N LEU A 9 -16.52 7.53 22.49
CA LEU A 9 -16.29 6.12 22.19
C LEU A 9 -14.79 5.84 22.12
N ASN A 10 -14.38 4.65 22.59
CA ASN A 10 -13.01 4.18 22.40
C ASN A 10 -12.82 3.78 20.93
N ALA A 11 -11.64 4.05 20.38
CA ALA A 11 -11.29 3.59 19.03
C ALA A 11 -11.20 2.06 18.98
N SER A 12 -11.68 1.45 17.91
CA SER A 12 -11.40 0.04 17.63
C SER A 12 -9.98 -0.11 17.09
N VAL A 13 -9.27 -1.15 17.53
CA VAL A 13 -7.91 -1.49 17.06
C VAL A 13 -7.91 -2.59 15.99
N GLY A 14 -9.08 -3.14 15.66
CA GLY A 14 -9.25 -4.18 14.65
C GLY A 14 -10.69 -4.21 14.14
N LEU A 15 -10.90 -4.86 12.99
CA LEU A 15 -12.22 -5.04 12.37
C LEU A 15 -12.57 -6.53 12.36
N THR A 16 -13.80 -6.84 12.76
CA THR A 16 -14.40 -8.17 12.73
C THR A 16 -15.60 -8.17 11.80
N GLY A 17 -15.99 -9.33 11.26
CA GLY A 17 -17.12 -9.44 10.33
C GLY A 17 -18.47 -8.99 10.90
N ASP A 18 -18.60 -9.03 12.23
CA ASP A 18 -19.81 -8.64 12.96
C ASP A 18 -19.88 -7.13 13.21
N ASP A 19 -18.80 -6.38 12.95
CA ASP A 19 -18.80 -4.92 13.08
C ASP A 19 -19.75 -4.29 12.07
N LEU A 20 -20.50 -3.31 12.56
CA LEU A 20 -21.52 -2.59 11.79
C LEU A 20 -21.08 -1.14 11.59
N PHE A 21 -21.08 -0.71 10.34
CA PHE A 21 -21.03 0.70 9.98
C PHE A 21 -22.46 1.24 9.88
N HIS A 22 -22.69 2.39 10.49
CA HIS A 22 -23.94 3.13 10.32
C HIS A 22 -23.85 3.95 9.04
N VAL A 23 -24.77 3.69 8.11
CA VAL A 23 -24.94 4.44 6.88
C VAL A 23 -26.13 5.39 7.05
N VAL A 24 -25.87 6.67 6.80
CA VAL A 24 -26.90 7.68 6.58
C VAL A 24 -26.99 7.88 5.06
N ASP A 25 -28.13 7.54 4.49
CA ASP A 25 -28.36 7.69 3.04
C ASP A 25 -28.35 9.18 2.61
N ASP A 26 -28.28 9.44 1.30
CA ASP A 26 -28.19 10.80 0.74
C ASP A 26 -29.25 11.76 1.32
N PRO A 27 -28.85 12.91 1.90
CA PRO A 27 -29.77 13.89 2.45
C PRO A 27 -30.63 14.60 1.40
N SER A 28 -30.37 14.44 0.09
CA SER A 28 -31.18 15.05 -0.97
C SER A 28 -32.62 14.51 -1.04
N GLY A 29 -32.88 13.35 -0.40
CA GLY A 29 -34.20 12.73 -0.26
C GLY A 29 -34.69 12.64 1.19
N SER A 30 -35.42 11.56 1.51
CA SER A 30 -35.74 11.18 2.90
C SER A 30 -34.69 10.17 3.39
N PRO A 31 -33.62 10.62 4.07
CA PRO A 31 -32.55 9.73 4.47
C PRO A 31 -33.08 8.66 5.43
N THR A 32 -32.68 7.42 5.21
CA THR A 32 -32.97 6.30 6.11
C THR A 32 -31.68 5.82 6.75
N ASN A 33 -31.74 5.45 8.03
CA ASN A 33 -30.62 4.83 8.72
C ASN A 33 -30.52 3.37 8.29
N LYS A 34 -29.37 2.97 7.76
CA LYS A 34 -29.08 1.59 7.36
C LYS A 34 -27.82 1.11 8.09
N LYS A 35 -27.71 -0.20 8.29
CA LYS A 35 -26.45 -0.84 8.71
C LYS A 35 -25.79 -1.52 7.51
N ILE A 36 -24.46 -1.52 7.47
CA ILE A 36 -23.67 -2.37 6.58
C ILE A 36 -22.59 -3.07 7.42
N THR A 37 -22.38 -4.36 7.18
CA THR A 37 -21.32 -5.12 7.87
C THR A 37 -19.95 -4.77 7.28
N SER A 38 -18.89 -4.89 8.07
CA SER A 38 -17.51 -4.75 7.58
C SER A 38 -17.21 -5.69 6.42
N THR A 39 -17.69 -6.94 6.48
CA THR A 39 -17.58 -7.92 5.39
C THR A 39 -18.17 -7.39 4.09
N ASN A 40 -19.36 -6.77 4.13
CA ASN A 40 -19.99 -6.25 2.92
C ASN A 40 -19.22 -5.05 2.35
N VAL A 41 -18.64 -4.19 3.20
CA VAL A 41 -17.83 -3.05 2.74
C VAL A 41 -16.61 -3.52 1.95
N PHE A 42 -15.85 -4.51 2.45
CA PHE A 42 -14.61 -4.94 1.81
C PHE A 42 -14.82 -5.96 0.68
N ASN A 43 -15.89 -6.77 0.71
CA ASN A 43 -16.18 -7.73 -0.35
C ASN A 43 -16.94 -7.14 -1.56
N LYS A 44 -17.55 -5.96 -1.40
CA LYS A 44 -18.45 -5.36 -2.41
C LYS A 44 -18.10 -3.89 -2.66
N ILE A 45 -16.85 -3.61 -3.01
CA ILE A 45 -16.40 -2.26 -3.38
C ILE A 45 -17.14 -1.83 -4.66
N PRO A 46 -18.04 -0.83 -4.61
CA PRO A 46 -18.96 -0.51 -5.71
C PRO A 46 -18.31 0.32 -6.83
N THR A 47 -17.03 0.63 -6.70
CA THR A 47 -16.21 1.44 -7.61
C THR A 47 -14.77 0.89 -7.61
N TRP A 48 -13.87 1.54 -8.35
CA TRP A 48 -12.46 1.18 -8.38
C TRP A 48 -11.80 1.28 -6.99
N LEU A 49 -10.87 0.37 -6.69
CA LEU A 49 -10.06 0.42 -5.48
C LEU A 49 -8.82 1.30 -5.72
N GLY A 50 -8.76 2.43 -5.04
CA GLY A 50 -7.65 3.37 -5.10
C GLY A 50 -6.75 3.33 -3.87
N LEU A 51 -5.44 3.26 -4.07
CA LEU A 51 -4.45 3.52 -3.02
C LEU A 51 -4.25 5.04 -2.88
N ALA A 52 -5.30 5.74 -2.44
CA ALA A 52 -5.42 7.21 -2.52
C ALA A 52 -4.49 8.02 -1.58
N GLN A 53 -3.50 7.39 -0.97
CA GLN A 53 -2.47 8.07 -0.20
C GLN A 53 -1.45 8.73 -1.12
N THR A 54 -0.83 9.81 -0.65
CA THR A 54 0.33 10.40 -1.34
C THR A 54 1.43 9.36 -1.40
N ALA A 55 1.92 9.05 -2.60
CA ALA A 55 3.05 8.14 -2.77
C ALA A 55 4.30 8.71 -2.11
N GLU A 56 5.05 7.85 -1.42
CA GLU A 56 6.38 8.20 -0.92
C GLU A 56 7.30 8.53 -2.10
N THR A 57 8.17 9.53 -1.97
CA THR A 57 9.22 9.82 -2.95
C THR A 57 10.57 9.63 -2.28
N VAL A 58 11.41 8.76 -2.84
CA VAL A 58 12.76 8.47 -2.35
C VAL A 58 13.76 8.81 -3.44
N THR A 59 14.62 9.79 -3.17
CA THR A 59 15.85 9.99 -3.96
C THR A 59 16.90 9.02 -3.45
N THR A 60 17.38 8.14 -4.33
CA THR A 60 18.30 7.06 -3.95
C THR A 60 19.74 7.59 -3.84
N PRO A 61 20.61 6.90 -3.06
CA PRO A 61 20.32 5.77 -2.16
C PRO A 61 19.46 6.17 -0.95
N GLY A 62 18.73 5.21 -0.36
CA GLY A 62 17.80 5.52 0.73
C GLY A 62 17.05 4.31 1.32
N ALA A 63 15.99 4.60 2.07
CA ALA A 63 15.10 3.59 2.64
C ALA A 63 13.66 3.84 2.18
N ILE A 64 12.96 2.77 1.87
CA ILE A 64 11.53 2.78 1.55
C ILE A 64 10.74 2.60 2.85
N ASP A 65 9.73 3.43 3.08
CA ASP A 65 8.82 3.28 4.22
C ASP A 65 7.90 2.05 4.08
N VAL A 66 7.32 1.60 5.19
CA VAL A 66 6.28 0.55 5.20
C VAL A 66 4.90 1.12 5.52
N THR A 67 4.73 2.44 5.52
CA THR A 67 3.46 3.10 5.83
C THR A 67 2.70 3.48 4.56
N SER A 68 3.43 3.83 3.51
CA SER A 68 2.92 4.17 2.19
C SER A 68 2.76 2.91 1.36
N ALA A 69 1.62 2.72 0.68
CA ALA A 69 1.46 1.56 -0.22
C ALA A 69 2.25 1.70 -1.53
N ILE A 70 2.61 2.93 -1.93
CA ILE A 70 3.34 3.22 -3.17
C ILE A 70 4.59 4.04 -2.83
N THR A 71 5.73 3.65 -3.40
CA THR A 71 6.97 4.43 -3.39
C THR A 71 7.49 4.68 -4.79
N ASN A 72 7.81 5.94 -5.06
CA ASN A 72 8.42 6.42 -6.28
C ASN A 72 9.92 6.65 -6.03
N LEU A 73 10.77 5.94 -6.77
CA LEU A 73 12.21 6.07 -6.73
C LEU A 73 12.70 7.07 -7.78
N ILE A 74 13.69 7.87 -7.37
CA ILE A 74 14.45 8.79 -8.21
C ILE A 74 15.92 8.36 -8.11
N THR A 75 16.50 7.87 -9.21
CA THR A 75 17.82 7.21 -9.21
C THR A 75 18.73 7.74 -10.31
N ASP A 76 19.96 8.14 -10.01
CA ASP A 76 20.88 8.76 -10.98
C ASP A 76 22.14 7.93 -11.29
N GLY A 77 22.19 6.69 -10.79
CA GLY A 77 23.28 5.74 -10.96
C GLY A 77 22.87 4.35 -10.47
N THR A 78 23.83 3.56 -9.97
CA THR A 78 23.54 2.27 -9.31
C THR A 78 23.50 2.47 -7.80
N ASP A 79 22.29 2.53 -7.24
CA ASP A 79 22.06 2.89 -5.85
C ASP A 79 21.40 1.77 -5.04
N ALA A 80 21.83 1.65 -3.79
CA ALA A 80 21.22 0.75 -2.82
C ALA A 80 19.98 1.40 -2.18
N VAL A 81 18.91 0.62 -2.05
CA VAL A 81 17.67 1.01 -1.38
C VAL A 81 17.30 -0.07 -0.38
N THR A 82 16.95 0.30 0.85
CA THR A 82 16.55 -0.67 1.89
C THR A 82 15.03 -0.72 2.05
N LEU A 83 14.49 -1.86 2.49
CA LEU A 83 13.07 -2.03 2.79
C LEU A 83 12.91 -2.84 4.09
N ALA A 84 12.36 -2.21 5.12
CA ALA A 84 12.09 -2.89 6.39
C ALA A 84 10.96 -3.92 6.28
N ASP A 85 10.83 -4.75 7.31
CA ASP A 85 9.73 -5.72 7.44
C ASP A 85 8.35 -5.05 7.44
N GLY A 86 7.41 -5.69 6.76
CA GLY A 86 6.02 -5.24 6.64
C GLY A 86 5.09 -5.80 7.73
N ALA A 87 3.79 -5.57 7.52
CA ALA A 87 2.71 -6.15 8.32
C ALA A 87 1.92 -7.21 7.52
N MET A 88 1.33 -8.20 8.20
CA MET A 88 0.65 -9.33 7.55
C MET A 88 -0.39 -8.88 6.50
N GLY A 89 -0.26 -9.37 5.27
CA GLY A 89 -1.16 -9.06 4.15
C GLY A 89 -0.92 -7.70 3.51
N GLN A 90 0.13 -6.97 3.91
CA GLN A 90 0.47 -5.68 3.33
C GLN A 90 0.94 -5.82 1.89
N ILE A 91 0.41 -4.96 1.03
CA ILE A 91 0.90 -4.80 -0.34
C ILE A 91 1.75 -3.53 -0.41
N LYS A 92 2.94 -3.67 -1.00
CA LYS A 92 3.84 -2.55 -1.32
C LYS A 92 4.11 -2.52 -2.83
N ILE A 93 4.03 -1.34 -3.42
CA ILE A 93 4.34 -1.11 -4.83
C ILE A 93 5.50 -0.13 -4.88
N VAL A 94 6.55 -0.49 -5.61
CA VAL A 94 7.72 0.38 -5.82
C VAL A 94 7.89 0.60 -7.31
N ALA A 95 8.10 1.85 -7.71
CA ALA A 95 8.26 2.24 -9.10
C ALA A 95 9.45 3.17 -9.26
N MET A 96 10.30 2.95 -10.26
CA MET A 96 11.29 3.95 -10.66
C MET A 96 10.61 4.96 -11.59
N VAL A 97 10.42 6.19 -11.12
CA VAL A 97 9.71 7.23 -11.89
C VAL A 97 10.65 8.23 -12.55
N THR A 98 11.87 8.34 -12.03
CA THR A 98 12.90 9.23 -12.57
C THR A 98 14.24 8.52 -12.52
N GLY A 99 15.02 8.64 -13.59
CA GLY A 99 16.41 8.26 -13.51
C GLY A 99 17.28 8.66 -14.69
N THR A 100 18.58 8.67 -14.44
CA THR A 100 19.63 9.13 -15.36
C THR A 100 20.86 8.23 -15.29
N ASN A 101 21.79 8.37 -16.24
CA ASN A 101 23.08 7.67 -16.26
C ASN A 101 23.04 6.13 -16.18
N SER A 102 22.05 5.49 -16.80
CA SER A 102 21.79 4.04 -16.67
C SER A 102 21.40 3.68 -15.22
N PRO A 103 20.22 4.15 -14.77
CA PRO A 103 19.83 4.07 -13.38
C PRO A 103 19.51 2.63 -12.97
N VAL A 104 20.02 2.20 -11.82
CA VAL A 104 19.72 0.89 -11.22
C VAL A 104 19.43 1.10 -9.74
N ALA A 105 18.20 0.87 -9.32
CA ALA A 105 17.84 0.84 -7.90
C ALA A 105 17.86 -0.62 -7.42
N VAL A 106 18.74 -0.94 -6.48
CA VAL A 106 18.86 -2.27 -5.86
C VAL A 106 18.16 -2.25 -4.51
N ILE A 107 16.90 -2.69 -4.51
CA ILE A 107 16.07 -2.77 -3.31
C ILE A 107 16.46 -4.04 -2.54
N THR A 108 16.85 -3.89 -1.29
CA THR A 108 17.26 -4.96 -0.37
C THR A 108 16.31 -4.96 0.82
N PRO A 109 15.28 -5.81 0.81
CA PRO A 109 14.44 -6.00 1.98
C PRO A 109 15.19 -6.74 3.09
N ASP A 110 14.87 -6.46 4.35
CA ASP A 110 15.43 -7.17 5.51
C ASP A 110 15.14 -8.69 5.41
N ASN A 111 13.90 -9.02 5.05
CA ASN A 111 13.46 -10.38 4.75
C ASN A 111 12.77 -10.45 3.37
N LEU A 112 13.39 -11.17 2.43
CA LEU A 112 12.88 -11.42 1.08
C LEU A 112 12.85 -12.92 0.79
N ASP A 113 11.72 -13.41 0.29
CA ASP A 113 11.61 -14.78 -0.20
C ASP A 113 12.20 -14.93 -1.62
N GLY A 114 12.91 -16.04 -1.85
CA GLY A 114 13.40 -16.42 -3.18
C GLY A 114 14.61 -15.62 -3.69
N GLY A 115 15.18 -14.72 -2.88
CA GLY A 115 16.35 -13.92 -3.26
C GLY A 115 16.81 -12.99 -2.15
N SER A 116 17.74 -12.09 -2.49
CA SER A 116 18.28 -11.09 -1.54
C SER A 116 18.00 -9.63 -1.96
N ASN A 117 17.65 -9.40 -3.22
CA ASN A 117 17.37 -8.06 -3.74
C ASN A 117 16.40 -8.11 -4.92
N ILE A 118 15.85 -6.93 -5.22
CA ILE A 118 15.00 -6.64 -6.36
C ILE A 118 15.64 -5.45 -7.08
N SER A 119 15.90 -5.57 -8.39
CA SER A 119 16.51 -4.50 -9.18
C SER A 119 15.51 -3.88 -10.14
N LEU A 120 15.39 -2.55 -10.09
CA LEU A 120 14.73 -1.75 -11.12
C LEU A 120 15.83 -1.08 -11.95
N ASN A 121 15.92 -1.37 -13.25
CA ASN A 121 17.04 -1.01 -14.13
C ASN A 121 16.72 0.13 -15.09
N ALA A 122 15.47 0.60 -15.12
CA ALA A 122 15.05 1.71 -15.94
C ALA A 122 13.84 2.44 -15.34
N VAL A 123 13.64 3.67 -15.78
CA VAL A 123 12.40 4.41 -15.52
C VAL A 123 11.22 3.66 -16.13
N GLY A 124 10.16 3.47 -15.34
CA GLY A 124 9.00 2.67 -15.69
C GLY A 124 9.02 1.26 -15.08
N ASP A 125 10.18 0.79 -14.59
CA ASP A 125 10.25 -0.48 -13.89
C ASP A 125 9.50 -0.41 -12.55
N THR A 126 8.81 -1.50 -12.22
CA THR A 126 8.02 -1.63 -10.99
C THR A 126 8.15 -3.00 -10.36
N ALA A 127 7.99 -3.05 -9.04
CA ALA A 127 7.83 -4.27 -8.27
C ALA A 127 6.60 -4.16 -7.36
N MET A 128 5.78 -5.21 -7.33
CA MET A 128 4.67 -5.37 -6.39
C MET A 128 5.02 -6.49 -5.42
N LEU A 129 5.02 -6.16 -4.13
CA LEU A 129 5.37 -7.07 -3.05
C LEU A 129 4.17 -7.30 -2.12
N LEU A 130 4.10 -8.50 -1.55
CA LEU A 130 3.18 -8.88 -0.48
C LEU A 130 3.99 -9.31 0.75
N TRP A 131 3.71 -8.72 1.92
CA TRP A 131 4.26 -9.22 3.17
C TRP A 131 3.42 -10.38 3.68
N ASN A 132 4.03 -11.56 3.73
CA ASN A 132 3.38 -12.79 4.14
C ASN A 132 4.41 -13.75 4.75
N ASP A 133 4.00 -14.53 5.74
CA ASP A 133 4.85 -15.54 6.41
C ASP A 133 6.20 -15.00 6.95
N GLY A 134 6.26 -13.69 7.27
CA GLY A 134 7.46 -13.05 7.83
C GLY A 134 8.52 -12.64 6.79
N ALA A 135 8.18 -12.61 5.50
CA ALA A 135 9.04 -12.09 4.46
C ALA A 135 8.24 -11.35 3.37
N TRP A 136 8.93 -10.50 2.61
CA TRP A 136 8.38 -9.93 1.38
C TRP A 136 8.40 -10.99 0.27
N GLN A 137 7.29 -11.09 -0.45
CA GLN A 137 7.13 -11.94 -1.62
C GLN A 137 6.86 -11.06 -2.84
N VAL A 138 7.64 -11.18 -3.91
CA VAL A 138 7.37 -10.47 -5.16
C VAL A 138 6.22 -11.17 -5.88
N ILE A 139 5.10 -10.48 -6.03
CA ILE A 139 3.86 -11.02 -6.60
C ILE A 139 3.51 -10.44 -7.98
N GLY A 140 4.27 -9.44 -8.44
CA GLY A 140 4.08 -8.82 -9.74
C GLY A 140 5.06 -7.68 -9.99
N GLY A 141 4.96 -7.05 -11.16
CA GLY A 141 5.83 -5.95 -11.56
C GLY A 141 6.00 -5.87 -13.07
N ASN A 142 6.81 -4.91 -13.51
CA ASN A 142 7.19 -4.71 -14.90
C ASN A 142 8.68 -4.32 -14.97
N GLY A 143 9.41 -4.87 -15.93
CA GLY A 143 10.80 -4.51 -16.21
C GLY A 143 10.99 -3.99 -17.65
N ALA A 144 9.95 -3.40 -18.23
CA ALA A 144 9.94 -3.04 -19.64
C ALA A 144 10.17 -1.54 -19.85
N VAL A 145 11.07 -1.23 -20.78
CA VAL A 145 11.08 0.08 -21.43
C VAL A 145 9.82 0.17 -22.30
N VAL A 146 8.81 0.90 -21.85
CA VAL A 146 7.62 1.22 -22.66
C VAL A 146 8.01 2.36 -23.61
N ALA A 147 8.12 2.04 -24.90
CA ALA A 147 8.43 2.99 -25.98
C ALA A 147 7.21 3.22 -26.88
#